data_AF-A0A923Q7F3-F1
#
_entry.id   AF-A0A923Q7F3-F1
#
_cell.length_a   1.000
_cell.length_b   1.000
_cell.length_c   1.000
_cell.angle_alpha   90.00
_cell.angle_beta   90.00
_cell.angle_gamma   90.00
#
_symmetry.space_group_name_H-M   'P 1'
#
loop_
_entity.id
_entity.type
_entity.pdbx_description
1 polymer ?
#
loop_
_entity_poly.entity_id
_entity_poly.type
_entity_poly.pdbx_seq_one_letter_code
_entity_poly.pdbx_strand_id
1 'polypeptide(L)'
;SVHLGLVAGSIERWGTQEQKEHWLPRMATGEVLGCFGLTEPDYGSNPADLQASAVKQPDGGYLLNGNKIFITNGTIAGVTLFMARTGGPGARGVSAFLVPNDTPGFEAKAIHGKLGLRSCDTAELVLRDVKVGPEALLGGEEGKGIRVALTALNDGRMSLGASCTGLGQAALDTMVAYTKDRKQFGKPVAGHQLVQAMIADTAVEVDCARLLTYRVADLKTRGEDYSLAASKAKYYASEMSVRAANACVQAHGGYGYIDEYAAGKYLRDARVTTLYEGTSQIQQLIIGRALTGISAF
;
A
#
# COMPACT_ATOMS: atom_id res chain seq x y z
N SER A 1 -1.23 3.70 5.79
CA SER A 1 -1.88 3.01 4.67
C SER A 1 -2.63 1.77 5.15
N VAL A 2 -1.95 0.67 5.47
CA VAL A 2 -2.60 -0.64 5.71
C VAL A 2 -3.68 -0.66 6.80
N HIS A 3 -3.32 -0.29 8.03
CA HIS A 3 -4.24 -0.37 9.17
C HIS A 3 -5.51 0.48 8.97
N LEU A 4 -5.35 1.78 8.68
CA LEU A 4 -6.48 2.70 8.52
C LEU A 4 -7.18 2.58 7.16
N GLY A 5 -6.41 2.62 6.06
CA GLY A 5 -6.95 2.71 4.71
C GLY A 5 -7.44 1.37 4.16
N LEU A 6 -6.65 0.29 4.34
CA LEU A 6 -7.00 -1.01 3.75
C LEU A 6 -7.95 -1.82 4.63
N VAL A 7 -7.79 -1.76 5.96
CA VAL A 7 -8.54 -2.61 6.89
C VAL A 7 -9.68 -1.83 7.57
N ALA A 8 -9.37 -0.81 8.38
CA ALA A 8 -10.41 -0.07 9.12
C ALA A 8 -11.44 0.57 8.18
N GLY A 9 -11.00 1.23 7.09
CA GLY A 9 -11.89 1.79 6.08
C GLY A 9 -12.74 0.74 5.36
N SER A 10 -12.24 -0.49 5.19
CA SER A 10 -13.04 -1.59 4.65
C SER A 10 -14.14 -2.03 5.62
N ILE A 11 -13.82 -2.13 6.92
CA ILE A 11 -14.79 -2.47 7.96
C ILE A 11 -15.85 -1.36 8.09
N GLU A 12 -15.42 -0.10 8.12
CA GLU A 12 -16.31 1.06 8.16
C GLU A 12 -17.31 1.05 6.99
N ARG A 13 -16.83 0.78 5.78
CA ARG A 13 -17.63 0.84 4.57
C ARG A 13 -18.52 -0.39 4.34
N TRP A 14 -18.00 -1.59 4.62
CA TRP A 14 -18.61 -2.85 4.20
C TRP A 14 -19.03 -3.76 5.34
N GLY A 15 -18.57 -3.50 6.58
CA GLY A 15 -18.91 -4.33 7.72
C GLY A 15 -20.36 -4.18 8.16
N THR A 16 -20.87 -5.19 8.86
CA THR A 16 -22.13 -5.08 9.62
C THR A 16 -21.97 -4.13 10.80
N GLN A 17 -23.07 -3.76 11.46
CA GLN A 17 -22.99 -2.89 12.64
C GLN A 17 -22.19 -3.53 13.76
N GLU A 18 -22.36 -4.83 13.99
CA GLU A 18 -21.64 -5.61 15.00
C GLU A 18 -20.15 -5.67 14.69
N GLN A 19 -19.76 -5.87 13.42
CA GLN A 19 -18.36 -5.85 13.00
C GLN A 19 -17.73 -4.47 13.24
N LYS A 20 -18.45 -3.39 12.95
CA LYS A 20 -17.96 -2.01 13.17
C LYS A 20 -17.76 -1.73 14.66
N GLU A 21 -18.75 -2.04 15.49
CA GLU A 21 -18.71 -1.83 16.94
C GLU A 21 -17.61 -2.65 17.60
N HIS A 22 -17.35 -3.87 17.13
CA HIS A 22 -16.29 -4.71 17.67
C HIS A 22 -14.89 -4.22 17.26
N TRP A 23 -14.65 -3.98 15.97
CA TRP A 23 -13.30 -3.75 15.47
C TRP A 23 -12.86 -2.28 15.49
N LEU A 24 -13.71 -1.34 15.07
CA LEU A 24 -13.27 0.04 14.82
C LEU A 24 -12.76 0.77 16.08
N PRO A 25 -13.39 0.66 17.27
CA PRO A 25 -12.88 1.30 18.48
C PRO A 25 -11.50 0.77 18.90
N ARG A 26 -11.30 -0.55 18.81
CA ARG A 26 -10.04 -1.24 19.14
C ARG A 26 -8.93 -0.88 18.14
N MET A 27 -9.29 -0.71 16.87
CA MET A 27 -8.36 -0.23 15.85
C MET A 27 -8.01 1.24 16.05
N ALA A 28 -8.99 2.10 16.35
CA ALA A 28 -8.78 3.54 16.55
C ALA A 28 -7.85 3.84 17.75
N THR A 29 -7.91 3.02 18.80
CA THR A 29 -7.01 3.12 19.97
C THR A 29 -5.64 2.47 19.75
N GLY A 30 -5.47 1.68 18.68
CA GLY A 30 -4.26 0.92 18.42
C GLY A 30 -4.14 -0.39 19.23
N GLU A 31 -5.16 -0.77 19.99
CA GLU A 31 -5.23 -2.07 20.70
C GLU A 31 -5.10 -3.23 19.72
N VAL A 32 -5.74 -3.12 18.55
CA VAL A 32 -5.67 -4.11 17.47
C VAL A 32 -5.17 -3.46 16.20
N LEU A 33 -4.04 -3.94 15.70
CA LEU A 33 -3.57 -3.61 14.36
C LEU A 33 -4.20 -4.55 13.32
N GLY A 34 -4.37 -4.01 12.11
CA GLY A 34 -4.93 -4.76 10.98
C GLY A 34 -3.88 -4.97 9.90
N CYS A 35 -3.97 -6.12 9.22
CA CYS A 35 -3.25 -6.39 7.98
C CYS A 35 -4.20 -6.84 6.85
N PHE A 36 -3.74 -6.73 5.61
CA PHE A 36 -4.56 -6.92 4.41
C PHE A 36 -4.05 -8.09 3.56
N GLY A 37 -4.70 -9.24 3.68
CA GLY A 37 -4.29 -10.52 3.06
C GLY A 37 -4.91 -10.73 1.68
N LEU A 38 -4.36 -10.07 0.65
CA LEU A 38 -4.81 -10.24 -0.73
C LEU A 38 -3.84 -11.04 -1.58
N THR A 39 -2.59 -10.56 -1.70
CA THR A 39 -1.57 -11.09 -2.61
C THR A 39 -1.15 -12.51 -2.24
N GLU A 40 -1.00 -13.35 -3.26
CA GLU A 40 -0.51 -14.73 -3.16
C GLU A 40 0.77 -14.90 -3.99
N PRO A 41 1.56 -15.96 -3.76
CA PRO A 41 2.82 -16.19 -4.50
C PRO A 41 2.68 -16.07 -6.02
N ASP A 42 1.61 -16.63 -6.58
CA ASP A 42 1.35 -16.64 -8.03
C ASP A 42 0.37 -15.54 -8.48
N TYR A 43 -0.20 -14.76 -7.55
CA TYR A 43 -1.28 -13.80 -7.82
C TYR A 43 -1.04 -12.46 -7.13
N GLY A 44 -0.33 -11.57 -7.85
CA GLY A 44 -0.12 -10.17 -7.45
C GLY A 44 -1.04 -9.21 -8.19
N SER A 45 -0.70 -8.93 -9.45
CA SER A 45 -1.43 -7.95 -10.29
C SER A 45 -2.82 -8.43 -10.74
N ASN A 46 -3.07 -9.75 -10.75
CA ASN A 46 -4.36 -10.35 -11.02
C ASN A 46 -4.95 -11.02 -9.76
N PRO A 47 -5.44 -10.23 -8.79
CA PRO A 47 -5.94 -10.75 -7.52
C PRO A 47 -7.26 -11.55 -7.65
N ALA A 48 -7.97 -11.44 -8.77
CA ALA A 48 -9.25 -12.15 -8.97
C ALA A 48 -9.07 -13.67 -9.09
N ASP A 49 -7.87 -14.12 -9.44
CA ASP A 49 -7.52 -15.52 -9.66
C ASP A 49 -6.82 -16.18 -8.46
N LEU A 50 -6.86 -15.52 -7.29
CA LEU A 50 -6.36 -16.07 -6.03
C LEU A 50 -6.92 -17.47 -5.73
N GLN A 51 -6.15 -18.29 -5.04
CA GLN A 51 -6.40 -19.71 -4.78
C GLN A 51 -6.70 -20.03 -3.32
N ALA A 52 -6.41 -19.13 -2.37
CA ALA A 52 -6.87 -19.30 -1.00
C ALA A 52 -8.37 -19.54 -0.99
N SER A 53 -8.84 -20.53 -0.23
CA SER A 53 -10.21 -21.01 -0.24
C SER A 53 -10.88 -20.80 1.11
N ALA A 54 -12.21 -20.68 1.08
CA ALA A 54 -13.07 -20.64 2.25
C ALA A 54 -14.28 -21.54 1.98
N VAL A 55 -14.31 -22.72 2.60
CA VAL A 55 -15.36 -23.71 2.42
C VAL A 55 -16.40 -23.56 3.52
N LYS A 56 -17.63 -23.25 3.14
CA LYS A 56 -18.75 -23.11 4.07
C LYS A 56 -19.03 -24.44 4.80
N GLN A 57 -19.20 -24.36 6.11
CA GLN A 57 -19.45 -25.49 7.00
C GLN A 57 -20.94 -25.60 7.35
N PRO A 58 -21.41 -26.76 7.86
CA PRO A 58 -22.83 -26.96 8.21
C PRO A 58 -23.37 -26.02 9.29
N ASP A 59 -22.50 -25.52 10.17
CA ASP A 59 -22.83 -24.54 11.23
C ASP A 59 -22.92 -23.10 10.72
N GLY A 60 -22.71 -22.88 9.41
CA GLY A 60 -22.69 -21.56 8.78
C GLY A 60 -21.33 -20.87 8.81
N GLY A 61 -20.35 -21.42 9.52
CA GLY A 61 -18.96 -20.95 9.52
C GLY A 61 -18.19 -21.33 8.26
N TYR A 62 -16.88 -21.09 8.28
CA TYR A 62 -15.99 -21.33 7.15
C TYR A 62 -14.70 -22.02 7.58
N LEU A 63 -14.21 -22.92 6.73
CA LEU A 63 -12.88 -23.51 6.81
C LEU A 63 -11.97 -22.85 5.77
N LEU A 64 -10.95 -22.13 6.22
CA LEU A 64 -10.05 -21.35 5.37
C LEU A 64 -8.71 -22.05 5.21
N ASN A 65 -8.23 -22.08 3.97
CA ASN A 65 -6.93 -22.62 3.61
C ASN A 65 -6.25 -21.72 2.57
N GLY A 66 -4.94 -21.50 2.70
CA GLY A 66 -4.16 -20.83 1.68
C GLY A 66 -3.03 -19.95 2.22
N ASN A 67 -2.25 -19.41 1.30
CA ASN A 67 -1.07 -18.62 1.60
C ASN A 67 -1.22 -17.20 1.07
N LYS A 68 -0.76 -16.23 1.84
CA LYS A 68 -0.62 -14.83 1.42
C LYS A 68 0.83 -14.41 1.56
N ILE A 69 1.30 -13.54 0.68
CA ILE A 69 2.69 -13.10 0.66
C ILE A 69 2.78 -11.58 0.57
N PHE A 70 3.84 -11.02 1.16
CA PHE A 70 4.11 -9.58 1.23
C PHE A 70 3.08 -8.80 2.07
N ILE A 71 2.55 -9.42 3.13
CA ILE A 71 1.50 -8.82 3.94
C ILE A 71 2.11 -7.90 4.99
N THR A 72 1.93 -6.60 4.78
CA THR A 72 2.38 -5.58 5.74
C THR A 72 1.63 -5.72 7.06
N ASN A 73 2.33 -5.60 8.18
CA ASN A 73 1.84 -5.85 9.55
C ASN A 73 1.46 -7.32 9.85
N GLY A 74 1.79 -8.27 8.97
CA GLY A 74 1.36 -9.66 9.10
C GLY A 74 1.77 -10.35 10.42
N THR A 75 2.92 -10.03 11.01
CA THR A 75 3.36 -10.65 12.28
C THR A 75 2.89 -9.91 13.54
N ILE A 76 2.36 -8.69 13.39
CA ILE A 76 1.98 -7.81 14.51
C ILE A 76 0.50 -7.45 14.54
N ALA A 77 -0.26 -7.78 13.48
CA ALA A 77 -1.69 -7.55 13.43
C ALA A 77 -2.45 -8.53 14.33
N GLY A 78 -3.54 -8.05 14.93
CA GLY A 78 -4.50 -8.89 15.65
C GLY A 78 -5.64 -9.39 14.75
N VAL A 79 -5.86 -8.76 13.60
CA VAL A 79 -6.87 -9.18 12.61
C VAL A 79 -6.36 -9.02 11.18
N THR A 80 -6.64 -10.01 10.35
CA THR A 80 -6.38 -10.01 8.92
C THR A 80 -7.68 -9.83 8.16
N LEU A 81 -7.75 -8.82 7.29
CA LEU A 81 -8.75 -8.79 6.23
C LEU A 81 -8.29 -9.73 5.10
N PHE A 82 -8.76 -10.97 5.14
CA PHE A 82 -8.30 -12.08 4.30
C PHE A 82 -9.23 -12.32 3.12
N MET A 83 -8.69 -12.33 1.90
CA MET A 83 -9.46 -12.62 0.70
C MET A 83 -9.33 -14.10 0.32
N ALA A 84 -10.47 -14.78 0.23
CA ALA A 84 -10.54 -16.21 -0.08
C ALA A 84 -11.70 -16.51 -1.03
N ARG A 85 -11.53 -17.56 -1.83
CA ARG A 85 -12.53 -18.06 -2.77
C ARG A 85 -13.59 -18.88 -2.05
N THR A 86 -14.85 -18.43 -2.10
CA THR A 86 -16.02 -19.19 -1.62
C THR A 86 -16.82 -19.80 -2.77
N GLY A 87 -16.63 -19.32 -4.01
CA GLY A 87 -17.39 -19.73 -5.18
C GLY A 87 -16.56 -20.02 -6.42
N GLY A 88 -17.17 -19.85 -7.59
CA GLY A 88 -16.56 -20.13 -8.90
C GLY A 88 -15.38 -19.24 -9.29
N PRO A 89 -14.90 -19.31 -10.55
CA PRO A 89 -13.74 -18.53 -11.00
C PRO A 89 -14.02 -17.01 -11.05
N GLY A 90 -12.95 -16.22 -11.05
CA GLY A 90 -12.98 -14.78 -11.19
C GLY A 90 -13.50 -14.02 -9.97
N ALA A 91 -13.72 -12.72 -10.16
CA ALA A 91 -13.93 -11.77 -9.07
C ALA A 91 -15.17 -12.04 -8.21
N ARG A 92 -16.24 -12.61 -8.78
CA ARG A 92 -17.49 -12.92 -8.06
C ARG A 92 -17.37 -14.16 -7.17
N GLY A 93 -16.31 -14.94 -7.30
CA GLY A 93 -16.07 -16.11 -6.45
C GLY A 93 -15.27 -15.83 -5.19
N VAL A 94 -14.78 -14.59 -5.01
CA VAL A 94 -13.92 -14.21 -3.89
C VAL A 94 -14.73 -13.45 -2.85
N SER A 95 -14.54 -13.78 -1.58
CA SER A 95 -15.13 -13.16 -0.40
C SER A 95 -14.04 -12.56 0.49
N ALA A 96 -14.43 -11.69 1.42
CA ALA A 96 -13.52 -11.06 2.37
C ALA A 96 -13.88 -11.48 3.79
N PHE A 97 -12.87 -11.86 4.57
CA PHE A 97 -13.03 -12.37 5.93
C PHE A 97 -12.22 -11.54 6.92
N LEU A 98 -12.77 -11.28 8.09
CA LEU A 98 -12.05 -10.73 9.24
C LEU A 98 -11.58 -11.91 10.10
N VAL A 99 -10.32 -12.30 9.93
CA VAL A 99 -9.72 -13.47 10.60
C VAL A 99 -8.86 -12.99 11.76
N PRO A 100 -9.19 -13.29 13.03
CA PRO A 100 -8.29 -13.06 14.16
C PRO A 100 -6.98 -13.84 13.98
N ASN A 101 -5.84 -13.20 14.18
CA ASN A 101 -4.54 -13.80 13.88
C ASN A 101 -4.10 -14.87 14.88
N ASP A 102 -4.79 -14.98 16.02
CA ASP A 102 -4.62 -16.02 17.03
C ASP A 102 -5.50 -17.26 16.79
N THR A 103 -6.27 -17.28 15.70
CA THR A 103 -7.12 -18.43 15.34
C THR A 103 -6.25 -19.67 15.08
N PRO A 104 -6.55 -20.84 15.67
CA PRO A 104 -5.78 -22.07 15.43
C PRO A 104 -5.65 -22.39 13.94
N GLY A 105 -4.42 -22.70 13.51
CA GLY A 105 -4.08 -22.96 12.11
C GLY A 105 -3.61 -21.73 11.31
N PHE A 106 -3.66 -20.53 11.91
CA PHE A 106 -3.10 -19.31 11.34
C PHE A 106 -1.63 -19.15 11.76
N GLU A 107 -0.75 -18.99 10.79
CA GLU A 107 0.67 -18.71 11.01
C GLU A 107 1.13 -17.49 10.21
N ALA A 108 1.96 -16.65 10.82
CA ALA A 108 2.60 -15.52 10.17
C ALA A 108 4.13 -15.65 10.28
N LYS A 109 4.81 -15.56 9.13
CA LYS A 109 6.28 -15.67 9.05
C LYS A 109 6.88 -14.38 8.49
N ALA A 110 7.73 -13.74 9.29
CA ALA A 110 8.39 -12.50 8.90
C ALA A 110 9.27 -12.69 7.63
N ILE A 111 9.19 -11.70 6.74
CA ILE A 111 10.05 -11.57 5.56
C ILE A 111 11.17 -10.59 5.88
N HIS A 112 12.40 -11.10 5.90
CA HIS A 112 13.62 -10.34 6.10
C HIS A 112 14.33 -10.03 4.78
N GLY A 113 15.37 -9.19 4.84
CA GLY A 113 16.20 -8.90 3.66
C GLY A 113 15.56 -7.96 2.63
N LYS A 114 14.48 -7.24 2.99
CA LYS A 114 13.89 -6.22 2.11
C LYS A 114 14.91 -5.12 1.79
N LEU A 115 14.91 -4.66 0.53
CA LEU A 115 15.75 -3.54 0.07
C LEU A 115 15.52 -2.27 0.92
N GLY A 116 14.27 -1.88 1.08
CA GLY A 116 13.83 -0.73 1.87
C GLY A 116 12.61 -1.04 2.71
N LEU A 117 12.08 -0.02 3.39
CA LEU A 117 11.03 -0.12 4.41
C LEU A 117 11.37 -1.22 5.43
N ARG A 118 12.64 -1.28 5.84
CA ARG A 118 13.16 -2.35 6.72
C ARG A 118 12.55 -2.31 8.12
N SER A 119 12.04 -1.16 8.55
CA SER A 119 11.28 -0.99 9.80
C SER A 119 9.81 -1.40 9.69
N CYS A 120 9.27 -1.55 8.48
CA CYS A 120 7.90 -2.03 8.29
C CYS A 120 7.88 -3.55 8.42
N ASP A 121 6.98 -4.07 9.25
CA ASP A 121 6.70 -5.50 9.30
C ASP A 121 6.11 -5.99 7.97
N THR A 122 6.52 -7.17 7.53
CA THR A 122 5.99 -7.81 6.32
C THR A 122 6.09 -9.32 6.49
N ALA A 123 5.02 -10.03 6.22
CA ALA A 123 4.94 -11.47 6.45
C ALA A 123 4.44 -12.24 5.24
N GLU A 124 4.79 -13.52 5.22
CA GLU A 124 3.97 -14.58 4.64
C GLU A 124 2.90 -14.97 5.68
N LEU A 125 1.66 -15.16 5.26
CA LEU A 125 0.59 -15.73 6.09
C LEU A 125 0.23 -17.10 5.54
N VAL A 126 0.06 -18.07 6.42
CA VAL A 126 -0.30 -19.45 6.08
C VAL A 126 -1.51 -19.83 6.93
N LEU A 127 -2.62 -20.17 6.28
CA LEU A 127 -3.82 -20.66 6.93
C LEU A 127 -3.98 -22.14 6.58
N ARG A 128 -3.99 -23.00 7.61
CA ARG A 128 -4.20 -24.45 7.51
C ARG A 128 -5.39 -24.85 8.35
N ASP A 129 -6.49 -25.18 7.68
CA ASP A 129 -7.74 -25.59 8.32
C ASP A 129 -8.23 -24.61 9.39
N VAL A 130 -8.07 -23.31 9.12
CA VAL A 130 -8.51 -22.22 10.01
C VAL A 130 -10.03 -22.16 10.01
N LYS A 131 -10.64 -22.37 11.17
CA LYS A 131 -12.09 -22.33 11.34
C LYS A 131 -12.52 -20.97 11.89
N VAL A 132 -13.46 -20.33 11.21
CA VAL A 132 -14.07 -19.07 11.66
C VAL A 132 -15.59 -19.18 11.60
N GLY A 133 -16.29 -18.46 12.48
CA GLY A 133 -17.74 -18.39 12.46
C GLY A 133 -18.30 -17.56 11.29
N PRO A 134 -19.63 -17.57 11.07
CA PRO A 134 -20.28 -16.78 10.03
C PRO A 134 -20.01 -15.28 10.15
N GLU A 135 -19.80 -14.77 11.37
CA GLU A 135 -19.50 -13.37 11.68
C GLU A 135 -18.16 -12.88 11.11
N ALA A 136 -17.26 -13.80 10.72
CA ALA A 136 -16.01 -13.44 10.07
C ALA A 136 -16.21 -12.96 8.63
N LEU A 137 -17.30 -13.35 7.95
CA LEU A 137 -17.59 -12.88 6.59
C LEU A 137 -17.93 -11.38 6.62
N LEU A 138 -17.08 -10.55 6.01
CA LEU A 138 -17.26 -9.10 6.03
C LEU A 138 -18.59 -8.71 5.35
N GLY A 139 -19.47 -8.04 6.10
CA GLY A 139 -20.78 -7.61 5.61
C GLY A 139 -21.80 -8.73 5.38
N GLY A 140 -21.45 -9.99 5.68
CA GLY A 140 -22.36 -11.15 5.58
C GLY A 140 -22.72 -11.59 4.16
N GLU A 141 -22.07 -11.05 3.11
CA GLU A 141 -22.36 -11.40 1.72
C GLU A 141 -21.13 -11.98 1.00
N GLU A 142 -21.26 -13.20 0.48
CA GLU A 142 -20.22 -13.84 -0.31
C GLU A 142 -20.03 -13.16 -1.69
N GLY A 143 -18.85 -13.34 -2.29
CA GLY A 143 -18.57 -12.88 -3.65
C GLY A 143 -18.28 -11.39 -3.78
N LYS A 144 -18.15 -10.65 -2.67
CA LYS A 144 -17.81 -9.22 -2.65
C LYS A 144 -16.33 -8.92 -2.42
N GLY A 145 -15.49 -9.93 -2.21
CA GLY A 145 -14.10 -9.77 -1.77
C GLY A 145 -13.24 -8.91 -2.71
N ILE A 146 -13.31 -9.11 -4.03
CA ILE A 146 -12.57 -8.25 -4.98
C ILE A 146 -13.12 -6.82 -4.98
N ARG A 147 -14.43 -6.61 -4.82
CA ARG A 147 -15.00 -5.27 -4.72
C ARG A 147 -14.48 -4.54 -3.49
N VAL A 148 -14.50 -5.21 -2.33
CA VAL A 148 -13.91 -4.71 -1.09
C VAL A 148 -12.45 -4.34 -1.31
N ALA A 149 -11.64 -5.28 -1.83
CA ALA A 149 -10.22 -5.08 -2.09
C ALA A 149 -9.93 -3.87 -2.99
N LEU A 150 -10.65 -3.72 -4.10
CA LEU A 150 -10.44 -2.60 -5.03
C LEU A 150 -10.82 -1.26 -4.41
N THR A 151 -11.89 -1.20 -3.61
CA THR A 151 -12.23 0.04 -2.89
C THR A 151 -11.22 0.39 -1.80
N ALA A 152 -10.74 -0.61 -1.05
CA ALA A 152 -9.68 -0.45 -0.07
C ALA A 152 -8.40 0.08 -0.71
N LEU A 153 -8.01 -0.47 -1.86
CA LEU A 153 -6.83 -0.03 -2.59
C LEU A 153 -6.93 1.41 -3.07
N ASN A 154 -8.11 1.95 -3.37
CA ASN A 154 -8.25 3.36 -3.70
C ASN A 154 -7.90 4.27 -2.50
N ASP A 155 -8.29 3.87 -1.29
CA ASP A 155 -7.94 4.58 -0.05
C ASP A 155 -6.46 4.41 0.32
N GLY A 156 -5.94 3.20 0.13
CA GLY A 156 -4.51 2.91 0.28
C GLY A 156 -3.65 3.77 -0.65
N ARG A 157 -4.03 3.87 -1.94
CA ARG A 157 -3.34 4.69 -2.95
C ARG A 157 -3.29 6.17 -2.61
N MET A 158 -4.31 6.71 -1.94
CA MET A 158 -4.27 8.07 -1.40
C MET A 158 -3.20 8.20 -0.30
N SER A 159 -3.21 7.29 0.67
CA SER A 159 -2.23 7.26 1.76
C SER A 159 -0.80 7.05 1.25
N LEU A 160 -0.66 6.25 0.19
CA LEU A 160 0.61 6.00 -0.46
C LEU A 160 1.09 7.25 -1.22
N GLY A 161 0.21 7.94 -1.96
CA GLY A 161 0.54 9.22 -2.59
C GLY A 161 1.09 10.24 -1.58
N ALA A 162 0.47 10.31 -0.39
CA ALA A 162 0.95 11.17 0.70
C ALA A 162 2.33 10.72 1.22
N SER A 163 2.54 9.42 1.41
CA SER A 163 3.82 8.85 1.88
C SER A 163 4.96 9.12 0.88
N CYS A 164 4.70 8.92 -0.42
CA CYS A 164 5.65 9.21 -1.49
C CYS A 164 5.98 10.70 -1.60
N THR A 165 4.97 11.57 -1.44
CA THR A 165 5.17 13.03 -1.41
C THR A 165 6.06 13.43 -0.23
N GLY A 166 5.82 12.86 0.96
CA GLY A 166 6.66 13.09 2.13
C GLY A 166 8.10 12.60 1.94
N LEU A 167 8.30 11.44 1.32
CA LEU A 167 9.65 10.95 0.99
C LEU A 167 10.36 11.89 0.01
N GLY A 168 9.68 12.32 -1.05
CA GLY A 168 10.24 13.28 -2.02
C GLY A 168 10.61 14.61 -1.36
N GLN A 169 9.76 15.12 -0.46
CA GLN A 169 10.08 16.32 0.32
C GLN A 169 11.30 16.12 1.23
N ALA A 170 11.38 15.00 1.95
CA ALA A 170 12.53 14.70 2.80
C ALA A 170 13.84 14.59 1.99
N ALA A 171 13.79 13.98 0.81
CA ALA A 171 14.92 13.91 -0.11
C ALA A 171 15.35 15.30 -0.58
N LEU A 172 14.39 16.17 -0.95
CA LEU A 172 14.61 17.57 -1.34
C LEU A 172 15.26 18.38 -0.21
N ASP A 173 14.69 18.35 0.98
CA ASP A 173 15.19 19.11 2.12
C ASP A 173 16.61 18.66 2.49
N THR A 174 16.85 17.34 2.48
CA THR A 174 18.17 16.75 2.78
C THR A 174 19.22 17.19 1.75
N MET A 175 18.90 17.15 0.46
CA MET A 175 19.86 17.57 -0.57
C MET A 175 20.12 19.08 -0.58
N VAL A 176 19.10 19.90 -0.32
CA VAL A 176 19.26 21.36 -0.21
C VAL A 176 20.16 21.71 0.98
N ALA A 177 19.93 21.10 2.14
CA ALA A 177 20.76 21.32 3.32
C ALA A 177 22.22 20.94 3.05
N TYR A 178 22.46 19.72 2.57
CA TYR A 178 23.81 19.23 2.30
C TYR A 178 24.56 20.08 1.27
N THR A 179 23.91 20.44 0.16
CA THR A 179 24.56 21.19 -0.92
C THR A 179 24.87 22.65 -0.55
N LYS A 180 24.15 23.24 0.41
CA LYS A 180 24.47 24.56 0.98
C LYS A 180 25.69 24.52 1.89
N ASP A 181 25.87 23.44 2.64
CA ASP A 181 26.98 23.31 3.59
C ASP A 181 28.27 22.80 2.92
N ARG A 182 28.15 21.81 2.02
CA ARG A 182 29.28 21.22 1.32
C ARG A 182 29.90 22.22 0.35
N LYS A 183 31.24 22.37 0.39
CA LYS A 183 31.99 23.25 -0.51
C LYS A 183 32.88 22.47 -1.49
N GLN A 184 32.84 22.87 -2.75
CA GLN A 184 33.79 22.45 -3.79
C GLN A 184 34.11 23.63 -4.70
N PHE A 185 35.29 23.63 -5.31
CA PHE A 185 35.74 24.73 -6.18
C PHE A 185 35.58 26.12 -5.54
N GLY A 186 35.83 26.22 -4.23
CA GLY A 186 35.80 27.47 -3.46
C GLY A 186 34.41 28.00 -3.07
N LYS A 187 33.30 27.31 -3.38
CA LYS A 187 31.93 27.75 -3.04
C LYS A 187 31.02 26.60 -2.60
N PRO A 188 29.85 26.89 -2.00
CA PRO A 188 28.83 25.88 -1.77
C PRO A 188 28.46 25.12 -3.05
N VAL A 189 28.22 23.81 -2.93
CA VAL A 189 27.83 22.96 -4.07
C VAL A 189 26.50 23.43 -4.69
N ALA A 190 25.59 23.98 -3.87
CA ALA A 190 24.36 24.63 -4.32
C ALA A 190 24.59 25.86 -5.23
N GLY A 191 25.81 26.37 -5.32
CA GLY A 191 26.19 27.46 -6.22
C GLY A 191 26.54 27.03 -7.65
N HIS A 192 26.41 25.74 -7.99
CA HIS A 192 26.62 25.24 -9.36
C HIS A 192 25.28 25.07 -10.09
N GLN A 193 25.23 25.50 -11.36
CA GLN A 193 24.00 25.55 -12.16
C GLN A 193 23.27 24.20 -12.23
N LEU A 194 24.00 23.10 -12.47
CA LEU A 194 23.39 21.77 -12.59
C LEU A 194 22.84 21.22 -11.26
N VAL A 195 23.37 21.69 -10.12
CA VAL A 195 22.83 21.33 -8.81
C VAL A 195 21.54 22.11 -8.55
N GLN A 196 21.48 23.38 -8.93
CA GLN A 196 20.25 24.18 -8.82
C GLN A 196 19.15 23.64 -9.74
N ALA A 197 19.47 23.24 -10.97
CA ALA A 197 18.52 22.63 -11.89
C ALA A 197 17.90 21.35 -11.28
N MET A 198 18.72 20.45 -10.75
CA MET A 198 18.27 19.23 -10.08
C MET A 198 17.35 19.51 -8.88
N ILE A 199 17.68 20.51 -8.06
CA ILE A 199 16.86 20.94 -6.92
C ILE A 199 15.53 21.50 -7.40
N ALA A 200 15.54 22.36 -8.43
CA ALA A 200 14.35 22.99 -8.99
C ALA A 200 13.39 21.96 -9.58
N ASP A 201 13.91 21.02 -10.40
CA ASP A 201 13.11 19.93 -10.97
C ASP A 201 12.44 19.12 -9.87
N THR A 202 13.21 18.70 -8.86
CA THR A 202 12.69 17.93 -7.73
C THR A 202 11.61 18.69 -6.95
N ALA A 203 11.80 19.99 -6.72
CA ALA A 203 10.83 20.82 -6.01
C ALA A 203 9.48 20.89 -6.74
N VAL A 204 9.51 21.13 -8.05
CA VAL A 204 8.29 21.16 -8.87
C VAL A 204 7.60 19.80 -8.89
N GLU A 205 8.35 18.71 -9.04
CA GLU A 205 7.74 17.37 -9.04
C GLU A 205 7.09 17.01 -7.70
N VAL A 206 7.69 17.43 -6.57
CA VAL A 206 7.09 17.25 -5.24
C VAL A 206 5.76 18.01 -5.12
N ASP A 207 5.69 19.25 -5.62
CA ASP A 207 4.45 20.02 -5.65
C ASP A 207 3.38 19.37 -6.54
N CYS A 208 3.76 18.86 -7.72
CA CYS A 208 2.85 18.11 -8.58
C CYS A 208 2.27 16.87 -7.86
N ALA A 209 3.10 16.09 -7.17
CA ALA A 209 2.65 14.92 -6.42
C ALA A 209 1.73 15.30 -5.25
N ARG A 210 2.04 16.40 -4.55
CA ARG A 210 1.24 16.95 -3.46
C ARG A 210 -0.16 17.33 -3.94
N LEU A 211 -0.25 18.10 -5.02
CA LEU A 211 -1.53 18.55 -5.57
C LEU A 211 -2.37 17.38 -6.10
N LEU A 212 -1.75 16.41 -6.78
CA LEU A 212 -2.44 15.20 -7.21
C LEU A 212 -3.00 14.40 -6.02
N THR A 213 -2.22 14.27 -4.94
CA THR A 213 -2.65 13.57 -3.72
C THR A 213 -3.79 14.29 -3.01
N TYR A 214 -3.68 15.62 -2.83
CA TYR A 214 -4.73 16.42 -2.19
C TYR A 214 -6.03 16.44 -2.97
N ARG A 215 -5.97 16.41 -4.31
CA ARG A 215 -7.16 16.24 -5.14
C ARG A 215 -7.93 14.96 -4.81
N VAL A 216 -7.25 13.86 -4.51
CA VAL A 216 -7.92 12.60 -4.11
C VAL A 216 -8.65 12.78 -2.78
N ALA A 217 -8.00 13.41 -1.81
CA ALA A 217 -8.60 13.69 -0.50
C ALA A 217 -9.82 14.61 -0.60
N ASP A 218 -9.73 15.66 -1.42
CA ASP A 218 -10.85 16.58 -1.69
C ASP A 218 -12.05 15.84 -2.32
N LEU A 219 -11.81 15.09 -3.41
CA LEU A 219 -12.86 14.30 -4.07
C LEU A 219 -13.54 13.32 -3.11
N LYS A 220 -12.73 12.59 -2.32
CA LYS A 220 -13.25 11.65 -1.31
C LYS A 220 -14.10 12.38 -0.26
N THR A 221 -13.63 13.52 0.23
CA THR A 221 -14.34 14.32 1.26
C THR A 221 -15.68 14.84 0.74
N ARG A 222 -15.75 15.19 -0.55
CA ARG A 222 -16.99 15.63 -1.22
C ARG A 222 -17.91 14.47 -1.64
N GLY A 223 -17.52 13.22 -1.38
CA GLY A 223 -18.30 12.03 -1.74
C GLY A 223 -18.31 11.73 -3.24
N GLU A 224 -17.38 12.29 -4.02
CA GLU A 224 -17.27 12.09 -5.46
C GLU A 224 -16.40 10.86 -5.80
N ASP A 225 -16.52 10.34 -7.03
CA ASP A 225 -15.61 9.28 -7.46
C ASP A 225 -14.17 9.80 -7.55
N TYR A 226 -13.30 9.18 -6.77
CA TYR A 226 -11.88 9.49 -6.69
C TYR A 226 -11.00 8.37 -7.24
N SER A 227 -11.58 7.28 -7.78
CA SER A 227 -10.85 6.09 -8.20
C SER A 227 -9.77 6.39 -9.23
N LEU A 228 -10.11 7.13 -10.30
CA LEU A 228 -9.14 7.52 -11.33
C LEU A 228 -8.11 8.52 -10.80
N ALA A 229 -8.53 9.44 -9.93
CA ALA A 229 -7.61 10.39 -9.29
C ALA A 229 -6.59 9.68 -8.40
N ALA A 230 -7.01 8.68 -7.64
CA ALA A 230 -6.14 7.86 -6.80
C ALA A 230 -5.08 7.10 -7.61
N SER A 231 -5.45 6.52 -8.76
CA SER A 231 -4.49 5.88 -9.66
C SER A 231 -3.46 6.87 -10.24
N LYS A 232 -3.90 8.07 -10.65
CA LYS A 232 -2.98 9.11 -11.14
C LYS A 232 -2.03 9.60 -10.05
N ALA A 233 -2.56 9.87 -8.85
CA ALA A 233 -1.77 10.32 -7.71
C ALA A 233 -0.73 9.27 -7.29
N LYS A 234 -1.13 8.01 -7.11
CA LYS A 234 -0.20 6.93 -6.76
C LYS A 234 0.88 6.76 -7.81
N TYR A 235 0.51 6.71 -9.09
CA TYR A 235 1.46 6.53 -10.18
C TYR A 235 2.51 7.64 -10.17
N TYR A 236 2.08 8.90 -10.26
CA TYR A 236 3.00 10.02 -10.34
C TYR A 236 3.85 10.17 -9.08
N ALA A 237 3.23 10.12 -7.89
CA ALA A 237 3.94 10.31 -6.64
C ALA A 237 4.99 9.22 -6.38
N SER A 238 4.67 7.94 -6.68
CA SER A 238 5.65 6.85 -6.52
C SER A 238 6.86 7.00 -7.44
N GLU A 239 6.65 7.27 -8.74
CA GLU A 239 7.73 7.48 -9.69
C GLU A 239 8.57 8.72 -9.37
N MET A 240 7.92 9.83 -8.99
CA MET A 240 8.60 11.05 -8.52
C MET A 240 9.48 10.75 -7.31
N SER A 241 8.97 10.00 -6.32
CA SER A 241 9.72 9.72 -5.09
C SER A 241 11.03 8.97 -5.37
N VAL A 242 11.06 8.10 -6.39
CA VAL A 242 12.26 7.41 -6.84
C VAL A 242 13.23 8.39 -7.50
N ARG A 243 12.74 9.31 -8.35
CA ARG A 243 13.58 10.34 -8.98
C ARG A 243 14.18 11.30 -7.94
N ALA A 244 13.37 11.80 -7.02
CA ALA A 244 13.80 12.67 -5.93
C ALA A 244 14.85 12.00 -5.03
N ALA A 245 14.66 10.73 -4.68
CA ALA A 245 15.62 9.99 -3.89
C ALA A 245 16.95 9.75 -4.63
N ASN A 246 16.89 9.43 -5.93
CA ASN A 246 18.10 9.32 -6.76
C ASN A 246 18.84 10.66 -6.88
N ALA A 247 18.12 11.76 -7.10
CA ALA A 247 18.69 13.11 -7.12
C ALA A 247 19.38 13.45 -5.79
N CYS A 248 18.78 13.07 -4.66
CA CYS A 248 19.36 13.27 -3.34
C CYS A 248 20.69 12.51 -3.17
N VAL A 249 20.77 11.24 -3.61
CA VAL A 249 22.03 10.48 -3.63
C VAL A 249 23.07 11.18 -4.51
N GLN A 250 22.68 11.61 -5.71
CA GLN A 250 23.57 12.27 -6.66
C GLN A 250 24.12 13.60 -6.10
N ALA A 251 23.29 14.39 -5.42
CA ALA A 251 23.68 15.65 -4.78
C ALA A 251 24.69 15.45 -3.64
N HIS A 252 24.66 14.29 -2.97
CA HIS A 252 25.64 13.92 -1.94
C HIS A 252 26.94 13.35 -2.52
N GLY A 253 26.95 12.94 -3.79
CA GLY A 253 28.08 12.24 -4.40
C GLY A 253 28.38 10.93 -3.68
N GLY A 254 29.66 10.63 -3.44
CA GLY A 254 30.07 9.39 -2.74
C GLY A 254 29.45 9.23 -1.35
N TYR A 255 29.19 10.34 -0.63
CA TYR A 255 28.55 10.30 0.69
C TYR A 255 27.08 9.85 0.63
N GLY A 256 26.42 10.03 -0.53
CA GLY A 256 25.05 9.54 -0.72
C GLY A 256 24.95 8.02 -0.85
N TYR A 257 26.09 7.35 -1.05
CA TYR A 257 26.16 5.91 -1.27
C TYR A 257 26.54 5.11 -0.01
N ILE A 258 26.77 5.79 1.12
CA ILE A 258 27.07 5.18 2.41
C ILE A 258 25.95 5.45 3.41
N ASP A 259 25.75 4.53 4.36
CA ASP A 259 24.64 4.59 5.32
C ASP A 259 24.84 5.64 6.45
N GLU A 260 25.92 6.42 6.42
CA GLU A 260 26.09 7.60 7.30
C GLU A 260 25.13 8.76 6.96
N TYR A 261 24.61 8.77 5.73
CA TYR A 261 23.69 9.80 5.25
C TYR A 261 22.33 9.18 4.89
N ALA A 262 21.26 9.95 5.09
CA ALA A 262 19.89 9.46 4.85
C ALA A 262 19.57 9.21 3.37
N ALA A 263 20.35 9.76 2.43
CA ALA A 263 20.07 9.70 1.00
C ALA A 263 19.88 8.26 0.47
N GLY A 264 20.77 7.34 0.82
CA GLY A 264 20.67 5.94 0.42
C GLY A 264 19.43 5.24 0.99
N LYS A 265 19.00 5.60 2.20
CA LYS A 265 17.76 5.09 2.81
C LYS A 265 16.53 5.52 2.00
N TYR A 266 16.44 6.79 1.58
CA TYR A 266 15.31 7.27 0.78
C TYR A 266 15.17 6.49 -0.53
N LEU A 267 16.30 6.21 -1.21
CA LEU A 267 16.27 5.46 -2.46
C LEU A 267 15.78 4.02 -2.26
N ARG A 268 16.29 3.35 -1.22
CA ARG A 268 15.87 2.00 -0.85
C ARG A 268 14.37 1.95 -0.54
N ASP A 269 13.87 2.93 0.22
CA ASP A 269 12.47 2.99 0.65
C ASP A 269 11.52 3.39 -0.49
N ALA A 270 11.93 4.31 -1.37
CA ALA A 270 11.11 4.75 -2.50
C ALA A 270 10.84 3.62 -3.51
N ARG A 271 11.79 2.68 -3.67
CA ARG A 271 11.73 1.66 -4.73
C ARG A 271 10.47 0.79 -4.66
N VAL A 272 10.01 0.40 -3.47
CA VAL A 272 8.84 -0.48 -3.34
C VAL A 272 7.53 0.25 -3.67
N THR A 273 7.53 1.58 -3.64
CA THR A 273 6.30 2.37 -3.85
C THR A 273 5.75 2.26 -5.27
N THR A 274 6.61 1.97 -6.25
CA THR A 274 6.21 1.71 -7.64
C THR A 274 5.72 0.26 -7.86
N LEU A 275 5.81 -0.60 -6.83
CA LEU A 275 5.43 -2.02 -6.89
C LEU A 275 4.10 -2.31 -6.18
N TYR A 276 4.01 -2.03 -4.88
CA TYR A 276 2.86 -2.43 -4.07
C TYR A 276 1.61 -1.56 -4.29
N GLU A 277 0.46 -2.02 -3.77
CA GLU A 277 -0.86 -1.40 -3.97
C GLU A 277 -1.24 -1.18 -5.46
N GLY A 278 -0.68 -2.05 -6.31
CA GLY A 278 -0.77 -2.02 -7.77
C GLY A 278 0.41 -1.28 -8.38
N THR A 279 1.19 -1.98 -9.20
CA THR A 279 2.41 -1.44 -9.84
C THR A 279 2.12 -0.20 -10.68
N SER A 280 3.17 0.56 -11.01
CA SER A 280 3.05 1.68 -11.96
C SER A 280 2.35 1.27 -13.27
N GLN A 281 2.65 0.07 -13.79
CA GLN A 281 2.02 -0.47 -15.00
C GLN A 281 0.51 -0.71 -14.80
N ILE A 282 0.12 -1.27 -13.66
CA ILE A 282 -1.31 -1.44 -13.35
C ILE A 282 -2.02 -0.09 -13.26
N GLN A 283 -1.39 0.93 -12.69
CA GLN A 283 -1.97 2.27 -12.68
C GLN A 283 -2.10 2.85 -14.10
N GLN A 284 -1.10 2.66 -14.96
CA GLN A 284 -1.16 3.07 -16.37
C GLN A 284 -2.32 2.37 -17.10
N LEU A 285 -2.53 1.07 -16.90
CA LEU A 285 -3.65 0.34 -17.49
C LEU A 285 -5.01 0.83 -16.98
N ILE A 286 -5.13 1.13 -15.69
CA ILE A 286 -6.35 1.73 -15.11
C ILE A 286 -6.64 3.09 -15.77
N ILE A 287 -5.63 3.95 -15.86
CA ILE A 287 -5.76 5.28 -16.46
C ILE A 287 -6.10 5.17 -17.94
N GLY A 288 -5.40 4.31 -18.68
CA GLY A 288 -5.63 4.05 -20.09
C GLY A 288 -7.07 3.61 -20.34
N ARG A 289 -7.53 2.56 -19.65
CA ARG A 289 -8.91 2.07 -19.77
C ARG A 289 -9.94 3.16 -19.46
N ALA A 290 -9.70 3.98 -18.45
CA ALA A 290 -10.63 5.05 -18.08
C ALA A 290 -10.72 6.16 -19.13
N LEU A 291 -9.64 6.43 -19.88
CA LEU A 291 -9.60 7.47 -20.91
C LEU A 291 -10.02 6.97 -22.29
N THR A 292 -9.74 5.71 -22.61
CA THR A 292 -10.03 5.12 -23.94
C THR A 292 -11.34 4.34 -23.97
N GLY A 293 -11.86 3.91 -22.81
CA GLY A 293 -12.98 2.98 -22.72
C GLY A 293 -12.62 1.53 -23.07
N ILE A 294 -11.34 1.23 -23.37
CA ILE A 294 -10.88 -0.09 -23.85
C ILE A 294 -9.95 -0.72 -22.81
N SER A 295 -10.27 -1.96 -22.41
CA SER A 295 -9.46 -2.72 -21.46
C SER A 295 -8.21 -3.29 -22.13
N ALA A 296 -7.05 -3.14 -21.49
CA ALA A 296 -5.76 -3.71 -21.89
C ALA A 296 -5.06 -4.45 -20.73
N PHE A 297 -5.87 -5.03 -19.83
CA PHE A 297 -5.43 -5.88 -18.73
C PHE A 297 -5.09 -7.28 -19.20
#